data_AF-A0A0M2ZVK2-F1
#
_entry.id   AF-A0A0M2ZVK2-F1
#
_cell.length_a   1.000
_cell.length_b   1.000
_cell.length_c   1.000
_cell.angle_alpha   90.00
_cell.angle_beta   90.00
_cell.angle_gamma   90.00
#
_symmetry.space_group_name_H-M   'P 1'
#
loop_
_entity.id
_entity.type
_entity.pdbx_description
1 polymer ?
#
loop_
_entity_poly.entity_id
_entity_poly.type
_entity_poly.pdbx_seq_one_letter_code
_entity_poly.pdbx_strand_id
1 'polypeptide(L)'
;MTSAPLKKAPINWIAIFALVFLPVVALISIPIYTYYHDFSMGAWISMFVLLGVSSLGITAGYHRLWAHRAYEATLPLKIILMIMGTFAVQNSILFWASGHRTHHRHVDDIDQDPYSINNGFWYAHMGWMLRNYPAAEPNYKNAPDLLNDKLVMFQDKYYVPLVIAVHAGILLPVGWLVGDIWGVLLLGGLVRLFLSHHVTFFINSLCHMWGKRPYTDENTARDNFILAILTWGEGYHNYHHIFQYDYRNGVKWWQYDPTKWLIWTSAKLGLAKNLRRIPSFNIQKAELAMKFKYAEQDLAIYGHDVNTDIAQMKQRIAQEYEAFTLTLNDWAKLKEQELQAKKAAMAEKIHQMDHKLKVDFQLLEHRLAHHRECLETLVRNIKKAPVSE
;
A
#
# COMPACT_ATOMS: atom_id res chain seq x y z
N MET A 1 -30.37 -12.57 3.83
CA MET A 1 -30.49 -12.86 5.26
C MET A 1 -30.43 -11.53 5.99
N THR A 2 -31.51 -11.14 6.69
CA THR A 2 -31.51 -9.92 7.52
C THR A 2 -30.63 -10.19 8.73
N SER A 3 -29.43 -9.60 8.76
CA SER A 3 -28.54 -9.64 9.92
C SER A 3 -29.28 -9.09 11.15
N ALA A 4 -29.04 -9.69 12.31
CA ALA A 4 -29.57 -9.19 13.57
C ALA A 4 -29.15 -7.71 13.74
N PRO A 5 -30.03 -6.84 14.27
CA PRO A 5 -29.70 -5.43 14.40
C PRO A 5 -28.45 -5.26 15.28
N LEU A 6 -27.46 -4.54 14.75
CA LEU A 6 -26.21 -4.22 15.46
C LEU A 6 -26.50 -3.69 16.86
N LYS A 7 -25.74 -4.19 17.85
CA LYS A 7 -25.83 -3.72 19.23
C LYS A 7 -25.50 -2.22 19.26
N LYS A 8 -26.44 -1.39 19.76
CA LYS A 8 -26.30 0.07 19.76
C LYS A 8 -25.13 0.53 20.65
N ALA A 9 -23.99 0.83 20.03
CA ALA A 9 -22.86 1.46 20.70
C ALA A 9 -23.09 2.96 20.98
N PRO A 10 -22.37 3.56 21.96
CA PRO A 10 -22.40 4.99 22.23
C PRO A 10 -22.03 5.82 21.00
N ILE A 11 -22.55 7.05 20.92
CA ILE A 11 -22.29 7.95 19.80
C ILE A 11 -20.86 8.49 19.84
N ASN A 12 -20.19 8.50 18.69
CA ASN A 12 -18.91 9.17 18.51
C ASN A 12 -19.14 10.61 18.03
N TRP A 13 -19.19 11.55 18.96
CA TRP A 13 -19.45 12.96 18.64
C TRP A 13 -18.35 13.61 17.79
N ILE A 14 -17.10 13.16 17.92
CA ILE A 14 -15.98 13.67 17.12
C ILE A 14 -16.19 13.26 15.65
N ALA A 15 -16.52 11.99 15.40
CA ALA A 15 -16.81 11.50 14.06
C ALA A 15 -18.07 12.15 13.47
N ILE A 16 -19.13 12.34 14.26
CA ILE A 16 -20.34 13.05 13.80
C ILE A 16 -19.99 14.49 13.39
N PHE A 17 -19.22 15.20 14.21
CA PHE A 17 -18.82 16.56 13.88
C PHE A 17 -18.03 16.60 12.56
N ALA A 18 -17.03 15.72 12.41
CA ALA A 18 -16.17 15.71 11.24
C ALA A 18 -16.87 15.22 9.95
N LEU A 19 -17.70 14.17 10.05
CA LEU A 19 -18.26 13.46 8.88
C LEU A 19 -19.70 13.86 8.55
N VAL A 20 -20.39 14.57 9.44
CA VAL A 20 -21.78 15.01 9.22
C VAL A 20 -21.88 16.53 9.32
N PHE A 21 -21.45 17.12 10.44
CA PHE A 21 -21.62 18.55 10.64
C PHE A 21 -20.78 19.40 9.66
N LEU A 22 -19.48 19.11 9.51
CA LEU A 22 -18.63 19.85 8.56
C LEU A 22 -19.14 19.76 7.10
N PRO A 23 -19.55 18.60 6.57
CA PRO A 23 -20.19 18.54 5.26
C PRO A 23 -21.49 19.34 5.13
N VAL A 24 -22.33 19.37 6.18
CA VAL A 24 -23.55 20.21 6.18
C VAL A 24 -23.17 21.69 6.15
N VAL A 25 -22.15 22.10 6.90
CA VAL A 25 -21.60 23.46 6.83
C VAL A 25 -21.14 23.76 5.40
N ALA A 26 -20.40 22.86 4.77
CA ALA A 26 -19.94 23.01 3.38
C ALA A 26 -21.10 23.20 2.40
N LEU A 27 -22.12 22.36 2.52
CA LEU A 27 -23.31 22.36 1.66
C LEU A 27 -24.08 23.69 1.74
N ILE A 28 -24.00 24.40 2.87
CA ILE A 28 -24.64 25.69 3.07
C ILE A 28 -23.70 26.84 2.72
N SER A 29 -22.46 26.80 3.20
CA SER A 29 -21.51 27.91 3.07
C SER A 29 -21.03 28.10 1.64
N ILE A 30 -20.90 27.04 0.85
CA ILE A 30 -20.42 27.13 -0.52
C ILE A 30 -21.43 27.81 -1.44
N PRO A 31 -22.71 27.43 -1.50
CA PRO A 31 -23.72 28.16 -2.27
C PRO A 31 -23.82 29.64 -1.89
N ILE A 32 -23.80 29.94 -0.58
CA ILE A 32 -23.81 31.32 -0.09
C ILE A 32 -22.58 32.07 -0.59
N TYR A 33 -21.39 31.49 -0.47
CA TYR A 33 -20.15 32.11 -0.97
C TYR A 33 -20.23 32.35 -2.47
N THR A 34 -20.67 31.36 -3.26
CA THR A 34 -20.79 31.47 -4.72
C THR A 34 -21.83 32.49 -5.19
N TYR A 35 -22.79 32.85 -4.34
CA TYR A 35 -23.75 33.90 -4.66
C TYR A 35 -23.10 35.30 -4.65
N TYR A 36 -22.09 35.51 -3.81
CA TYR A 36 -21.41 36.80 -3.65
C TYR A 36 -20.02 36.86 -4.30
N HIS A 37 -19.40 35.71 -4.57
CA HIS A 37 -18.02 35.61 -5.03
C HIS A 37 -17.85 34.43 -6.00
N ASP A 38 -17.04 34.63 -7.04
CA ASP A 38 -16.61 33.52 -7.91
C ASP A 38 -15.39 32.79 -7.33
N PHE A 39 -15.27 31.50 -7.64
CA PHE A 39 -14.03 30.77 -7.42
C PHE A 39 -13.08 30.95 -8.60
N SER A 40 -11.82 31.29 -8.32
CA SER A 40 -10.79 31.31 -9.35
C SER A 40 -10.57 29.91 -9.95
N MET A 41 -10.11 29.87 -11.20
CA MET A 41 -9.64 28.62 -11.82
C MET A 41 -8.52 27.97 -11.01
N GLY A 42 -7.66 28.80 -10.39
CA GLY A 42 -6.59 28.34 -9.51
C GLY A 42 -7.11 27.59 -8.28
N ALA A 43 -8.23 28.04 -7.67
CA ALA A 43 -8.85 27.34 -6.55
C ALA A 43 -9.42 25.97 -6.96
N TRP A 44 -10.07 25.88 -8.12
CA TRP A 44 -10.57 24.60 -8.66
C TRP A 44 -9.44 23.61 -8.94
N ILE A 45 -8.39 24.04 -9.63
CA ILE A 45 -7.21 23.21 -9.88
C ILE A 45 -6.56 22.78 -8.57
N SER A 46 -6.41 23.70 -7.61
CA SER A 46 -5.86 23.39 -6.29
C SER A 46 -6.67 22.31 -5.58
N MET A 47 -7.99 22.32 -5.65
CA MET A 47 -8.84 21.29 -5.06
C MET A 47 -8.48 19.89 -5.57
N PHE A 48 -8.38 19.70 -6.89
CA PHE A 48 -8.07 18.40 -7.49
C PHE A 48 -6.64 17.95 -7.17
N VAL A 49 -5.67 18.86 -7.23
CA VAL A 49 -4.27 18.56 -6.88
C VAL A 49 -4.17 18.15 -5.41
N LEU A 50 -4.77 18.92 -4.50
CA LEU A 50 -4.77 18.65 -3.07
C LEU A 50 -5.51 17.36 -2.71
N LEU A 51 -6.57 17.01 -3.46
CA LEU A 51 -7.25 15.72 -3.33
C LEU A 51 -6.33 14.56 -3.71
N GLY A 52 -5.55 14.70 -4.79
CA GLY A 52 -4.54 13.71 -5.17
C GLY A 52 -3.43 13.58 -4.13
N VAL A 53 -2.95 14.70 -3.58
CA VAL A 53 -1.95 14.73 -2.52
C VAL A 53 -2.45 13.99 -1.27
N SER A 54 -3.65 14.28 -0.79
CA SER A 54 -4.21 13.58 0.39
C SER A 54 -4.43 12.09 0.11
N SER A 55 -4.95 11.76 -1.07
CA SER A 55 -5.22 10.36 -1.46
C SER A 55 -3.94 9.54 -1.56
N LEU A 56 -2.89 10.06 -2.22
CA LEU A 56 -1.59 9.40 -2.32
C LEU A 56 -0.90 9.24 -0.96
N GLY A 57 -1.15 10.14 -0.01
CA GLY A 57 -0.69 10.00 1.38
C GLY A 57 -1.30 8.80 2.08
N ILE A 58 -2.60 8.55 1.86
CA ILE A 58 -3.28 7.37 2.38
C ILE A 58 -2.81 6.10 1.65
N THR A 59 -2.83 6.08 0.32
CA THR A 59 -2.55 4.86 -0.45
C THR A 59 -1.07 4.46 -0.41
N ALA A 60 -0.13 5.38 -0.67
CA ALA A 60 1.29 5.04 -0.65
C ALA A 60 1.80 4.90 0.79
N GLY A 61 1.36 5.80 1.69
CA GLY A 61 1.76 5.83 3.08
C GLY A 61 0.97 4.85 3.95
N TYR A 62 -0.19 5.28 4.41
CA TYR A 62 -0.96 4.60 5.48
C TYR A 62 -1.22 3.13 5.13
N HIS A 63 -1.64 2.90 3.89
CA HIS A 63 -1.99 1.61 3.36
C HIS A 63 -0.77 0.75 3.02
N ARG A 64 -0.05 1.07 1.94
CA ARG A 64 0.97 0.16 1.39
C ARG A 64 2.27 0.16 2.21
N LEU A 65 2.68 1.29 2.78
CA LEU A 65 3.91 1.37 3.58
C LEU A 65 3.69 0.89 5.02
N TRP A 66 2.75 1.49 5.76
CA TRP A 66 2.59 1.21 7.19
C TRP A 66 1.67 0.02 7.48
N ALA A 67 0.52 -0.11 6.82
CA ALA A 67 -0.38 -1.24 7.09
C ALA A 67 0.16 -2.56 6.53
N HIS A 68 0.57 -2.59 5.25
CA HIS A 68 0.99 -3.83 4.57
C HIS A 68 2.50 -4.07 4.47
N ARG A 69 3.33 -3.06 4.76
CA ARG A 69 4.80 -3.16 4.65
C ARG A 69 5.24 -3.66 3.27
N ALA A 70 4.53 -3.21 2.23
CA ALA A 70 4.74 -3.62 0.85
C ALA A 70 6.05 -3.08 0.25
N TYR A 71 6.64 -2.07 0.89
CA TYR A 71 7.96 -1.53 0.57
C TYR A 71 8.58 -0.87 1.80
N GLU A 72 9.85 -0.50 1.69
CA GLU A 72 10.57 0.30 2.70
C GLU A 72 10.87 1.68 2.14
N ALA A 73 10.73 2.71 2.97
CA ALA A 73 10.95 4.12 2.60
C ALA A 73 12.07 4.74 3.44
N THR A 74 12.84 5.65 2.84
CA THR A 74 13.77 6.51 3.56
C THR A 74 13.03 7.50 4.46
N LEU A 75 13.70 8.05 5.47
CA LEU A 75 13.09 8.99 6.40
C LEU A 75 12.44 10.21 5.70
N PRO A 76 13.07 10.86 4.69
CA PRO A 76 12.43 11.97 3.98
C PRO A 76 11.11 11.57 3.32
N LEU A 77 11.06 10.41 2.64
CA LEU A 77 9.84 9.92 2.02
C LEU A 77 8.77 9.59 3.07
N LYS A 78 9.15 8.98 4.20
CA LYS A 78 8.23 8.74 5.31
C LYS A 78 7.61 10.03 5.85
N ILE A 79 8.40 11.09 6.03
CA ILE A 79 7.91 12.41 6.51
C ILE A 79 6.94 13.01 5.50
N ILE A 80 7.26 12.98 4.21
CA ILE A 80 6.38 13.48 3.14
C ILE A 80 5.04 12.73 3.17
N LEU A 81 5.07 11.40 3.18
CA LEU A 81 3.86 10.58 3.20
C LEU A 81 3.05 10.76 4.50
N MET A 82 3.72 10.99 5.63
CA MET A 82 3.06 11.30 6.91
C MET A 82 2.33 12.64 6.83
N ILE A 83 2.94 13.68 6.26
CA ILE A 83 2.30 15.00 6.06
C ILE A 83 1.10 14.86 5.12
N MET A 84 1.29 14.21 3.97
CA MET A 84 0.23 13.98 2.98
C MET A 84 -0.96 13.21 3.56
N GLY A 85 -0.71 12.14 4.33
CA GLY A 85 -1.77 11.37 4.97
C GLY A 85 -2.41 12.10 6.15
N THR A 86 -1.67 12.91 6.90
CA THR A 86 -2.22 13.77 7.96
C THR A 86 -3.17 14.82 7.36
N PHE A 87 -2.88 15.31 6.16
CA PHE A 87 -3.77 16.21 5.40
C PHE A 87 -5.09 15.54 4.97
N ALA A 88 -5.17 14.22 4.94
CA ALA A 88 -6.40 13.48 4.64
C ALA A 88 -7.36 13.37 5.85
N VAL A 89 -6.89 13.60 7.08
CA VAL A 89 -7.69 13.56 8.32
C VAL A 89 -8.47 12.23 8.47
N GLN A 90 -7.75 11.11 8.47
CA GLN A 90 -8.32 9.76 8.64
C GLN A 90 -7.79 9.04 9.88
N ASN A 91 -7.66 9.75 11.00
CA ASN A 91 -6.91 9.35 12.20
C ASN A 91 -5.39 9.21 11.98
N SER A 92 -4.67 8.85 13.05
CA SER A 92 -3.22 8.67 13.02
C SER A 92 -2.83 7.44 12.19
N ILE A 93 -1.55 7.39 11.78
CA ILE A 93 -0.99 6.23 11.08
C ILE A 93 -1.19 4.96 11.91
N LEU A 94 -0.94 5.05 13.22
CA LEU A 94 -1.08 3.92 14.14
C LEU A 94 -2.53 3.41 14.19
N PHE A 95 -3.48 4.31 14.41
CA PHE A 95 -4.91 3.97 14.46
C PHE A 95 -5.36 3.34 13.15
N TRP A 96 -5.11 4.02 12.03
CA TRP A 96 -5.57 3.60 10.71
C TRP A 96 -4.97 2.25 10.31
N ALA A 97 -3.64 2.09 10.42
CA ALA A 97 -2.98 0.88 10.00
C ALA A 97 -3.32 -0.32 10.90
N SER A 98 -3.49 -0.12 12.21
CA SER A 98 -3.93 -1.18 13.12
C SER A 98 -5.37 -1.63 12.83
N GLY A 99 -6.29 -0.69 12.60
CA GLY A 99 -7.66 -1.00 12.18
C GLY A 99 -7.69 -1.75 10.84
N HIS A 100 -6.92 -1.28 9.86
CA HIS A 100 -6.85 -1.90 8.54
C HIS A 100 -6.27 -3.33 8.58
N ARG A 101 -5.24 -3.57 9.40
CA ARG A 101 -4.72 -4.93 9.64
C ARG A 101 -5.76 -5.85 10.28
N THR A 102 -6.62 -5.32 11.13
CA THR A 102 -7.74 -6.07 11.74
C THR A 102 -8.78 -6.45 10.68
N HIS A 103 -9.15 -5.50 9.82
CA HIS A 103 -10.03 -5.73 8.67
C HIS A 103 -9.49 -6.84 7.77
N HIS A 104 -8.23 -6.79 7.33
CA HIS A 104 -7.66 -7.85 6.48
C HIS A 104 -7.62 -9.23 7.14
N ARG A 105 -7.51 -9.28 8.48
CA ARG A 105 -7.49 -10.54 9.22
C ARG A 105 -8.88 -11.17 9.36
N HIS A 106 -9.92 -10.35 9.45
CA HIS A 106 -11.28 -10.81 9.73
C HIS A 106 -12.29 -10.34 8.67
N VAL A 107 -11.85 -10.12 7.44
CA VAL A 107 -12.65 -9.54 6.36
C VAL A 107 -14.05 -10.15 6.31
N ASP A 108 -15.08 -9.31 6.24
CA ASP A 108 -16.50 -9.68 6.20
C ASP A 108 -17.10 -10.23 7.51
N ASP A 109 -16.31 -10.45 8.58
CA ASP A 109 -16.82 -10.85 9.90
C ASP A 109 -17.61 -9.72 10.56
N ILE A 110 -18.88 -9.97 10.90
CA ILE A 110 -19.79 -8.94 11.42
C ILE A 110 -19.41 -8.39 12.80
N ASP A 111 -18.62 -9.14 13.58
CA ASP A 111 -18.26 -8.82 14.96
C ASP A 111 -16.78 -8.39 15.08
N GLN A 112 -15.92 -8.82 14.15
CA GLN A 112 -14.47 -8.60 14.22
C GLN A 112 -13.91 -7.66 13.15
N ASP A 113 -14.55 -7.52 11.99
CA ASP A 113 -14.15 -6.54 10.97
C ASP A 113 -14.75 -5.16 11.32
N PRO A 114 -13.92 -4.13 11.56
CA PRO A 114 -14.39 -2.80 11.93
C PRO A 114 -15.50 -2.26 11.03
N TYR A 115 -15.42 -2.53 9.72
CA TYR A 115 -16.32 -1.99 8.70
C TYR A 115 -16.86 -3.08 7.77
N SER A 116 -17.18 -4.25 8.33
CA SER A 116 -17.76 -5.37 7.61
C SER A 116 -18.93 -4.96 6.70
N ILE A 117 -18.85 -5.30 5.41
CA ILE A 117 -19.94 -5.05 4.46
C ILE A 117 -21.20 -5.86 4.77
N ASN A 118 -21.07 -6.96 5.52
CA ASN A 118 -22.19 -7.82 5.91
C ASN A 118 -23.13 -7.14 6.93
N ASN A 119 -22.67 -6.06 7.56
CA ASN A 119 -23.50 -5.15 8.36
C ASN A 119 -24.25 -4.10 7.51
N GLY A 120 -24.06 -4.11 6.18
CA GLY A 120 -24.75 -3.28 5.21
C GLY A 120 -23.92 -2.11 4.67
N PHE A 121 -24.33 -1.59 3.51
CA PHE A 121 -23.61 -0.52 2.80
C PHE A 121 -23.32 0.70 3.68
N TRP A 122 -24.33 1.23 4.37
CA TRP A 122 -24.18 2.45 5.17
C TRP A 122 -23.30 2.24 6.41
N TYR A 123 -23.29 1.03 6.98
CA TYR A 123 -22.39 0.68 8.07
C TYR A 123 -20.94 0.73 7.59
N ALA A 124 -20.61 -0.03 6.54
CA ALA A 124 -19.25 -0.11 5.99
C ALA A 124 -18.75 1.22 5.43
N HIS A 125 -19.64 2.02 4.84
CA HIS A 125 -19.29 3.32 4.27
C HIS A 125 -18.91 4.33 5.35
N MET A 126 -19.76 4.56 6.36
CA MET A 126 -19.44 5.54 7.40
C MET A 126 -20.02 5.23 8.78
N GLY A 127 -21.07 4.41 8.87
CA GLY A 127 -21.79 4.13 10.11
C GLY A 127 -20.93 3.51 11.20
N TRP A 128 -19.91 2.74 10.83
CA TRP A 128 -18.95 2.15 11.77
C TRP A 128 -18.15 3.17 12.57
N MET A 129 -17.94 4.39 12.05
CA MET A 129 -17.23 5.47 12.74
C MET A 129 -18.14 6.35 13.60
N LEU A 130 -19.43 6.42 13.28
CA LEU A 130 -20.38 7.33 13.96
C LEU A 130 -20.72 6.88 15.39
N ARG A 131 -20.32 5.66 15.76
CA ARG A 131 -20.52 5.08 17.10
C ARG A 131 -19.26 4.31 17.51
N ASN A 132 -19.02 4.23 18.82
CA ASN A 132 -17.86 3.55 19.39
C ASN A 132 -18.11 2.03 19.48
N TYR A 133 -18.19 1.36 18.34
CA TYR A 133 -18.33 -0.09 18.28
C TYR A 133 -17.04 -0.77 18.77
N PRO A 134 -17.11 -1.87 19.54
CA PRO A 134 -15.91 -2.60 19.96
C PRO A 134 -15.02 -3.05 18.80
N ALA A 135 -15.61 -3.45 17.67
CA ALA A 135 -14.86 -3.84 16.46
C ALA A 135 -14.10 -2.67 15.82
N ALA A 136 -14.54 -1.42 16.04
CA ALA A 136 -13.93 -0.22 15.49
C ALA A 136 -12.72 0.27 16.30
N GLU A 137 -12.56 -0.23 17.53
CA GLU A 137 -11.41 0.11 18.38
C GLU A 137 -10.16 -0.65 17.91
N PRO A 138 -9.05 0.05 17.61
CA PRO A 138 -7.85 -0.60 17.10
C PRO A 138 -7.19 -1.47 18.17
N ASN A 139 -6.78 -2.67 17.77
CA ASN A 139 -6.00 -3.57 18.61
C ASN A 139 -4.51 -3.46 18.31
N TYR A 140 -3.81 -2.56 19.01
CA TYR A 140 -2.39 -2.29 18.78
C TYR A 140 -1.44 -3.48 19.01
N LYS A 141 -1.92 -4.60 19.56
CA LYS A 141 -1.14 -5.86 19.60
C LYS A 141 -0.77 -6.36 18.20
N ASN A 142 -1.53 -5.96 17.17
CA ASN A 142 -1.25 -6.30 15.77
C ASN A 142 -0.22 -5.37 15.09
N ALA A 143 0.29 -4.36 15.80
CA ALA A 143 1.16 -3.31 15.25
C ALA A 143 2.42 -3.00 16.08
N PRO A 144 3.18 -4.00 16.58
CA PRO A 144 4.38 -3.75 17.35
C PRO A 144 5.47 -3.02 16.55
N ASP A 145 5.52 -3.20 15.23
CA ASP A 145 6.42 -2.46 14.35
C ASP A 145 6.10 -0.97 14.29
N LEU A 146 4.82 -0.59 14.35
CA LEU A 146 4.39 0.81 14.34
C LEU A 146 4.62 1.48 15.70
N LEU A 147 4.39 0.75 16.80
CA LEU A 147 4.69 1.22 18.16
C LEU A 147 6.18 1.52 18.36
N ASN A 148 7.06 0.84 17.63
CA ASN A 148 8.50 1.05 17.64
C ASN A 148 8.98 2.11 16.62
N ASP A 149 8.13 2.59 15.70
CA ASP A 149 8.49 3.63 14.74
C ASP A 149 8.30 5.02 15.37
N LYS A 150 9.42 5.69 15.67
CA LYS A 150 9.43 7.02 16.32
C LYS A 150 8.64 8.08 15.54
N LEU A 151 8.63 8.01 14.20
CA LEU A 151 7.89 8.98 13.38
C LEU A 151 6.39 8.74 13.50
N VAL A 152 5.96 7.47 13.49
CA VAL A 152 4.55 7.09 13.68
C VAL A 152 4.07 7.53 15.07
N MET A 153 4.86 7.24 16.11
CA MET A 153 4.50 7.64 17.49
C MET A 153 4.52 9.14 17.71
N PHE A 154 5.40 9.87 17.02
CA PHE A 154 5.36 11.34 17.01
C PHE A 154 4.05 11.84 16.40
N GLN A 155 3.66 11.29 15.25
CA GLN A 155 2.44 11.70 14.57
C GLN A 155 1.17 11.36 15.37
N ASP A 156 1.14 10.19 16.00
CA ASP A 156 0.03 9.77 16.87
C ASP A 156 -0.12 10.70 18.08
N LYS A 157 1.00 10.98 18.78
CA LYS A 157 1.01 11.87 19.96
C LYS A 157 0.58 13.30 19.65
N TYR A 158 0.98 13.84 18.50
CA TYR A 158 0.72 15.23 18.10
C TYR A 158 -0.30 15.34 16.97
N TYR A 159 -1.19 14.34 16.83
CA TYR A 159 -2.06 14.22 15.66
C TYR A 159 -2.90 15.49 15.41
N VAL A 160 -3.63 15.96 16.43
CA VAL A 160 -4.50 17.15 16.29
C VAL A 160 -3.71 18.43 15.98
N PRO A 161 -2.64 18.79 16.72
CA PRO A 161 -1.77 19.91 16.35
C PRO A 161 -1.18 19.78 14.93
N LEU A 162 -0.77 18.57 14.52
CA LEU A 162 -0.22 18.34 13.19
C LEU A 162 -1.28 18.51 12.09
N VAL A 163 -2.51 18.07 12.31
CA VAL A 163 -3.61 18.31 11.36
C VAL A 163 -3.78 19.80 11.13
N ILE A 164 -3.84 20.62 12.19
CA ILE A 164 -3.98 22.08 12.09
C ILE A 164 -2.77 22.68 11.36
N ALA A 165 -1.56 22.32 11.78
CA ALA A 165 -0.32 22.87 11.21
C ALA A 165 -0.14 22.51 9.73
N VAL A 166 -0.43 21.27 9.34
CA VAL A 166 -0.34 20.80 7.95
C VAL A 166 -1.39 21.49 7.07
N HIS A 167 -2.63 21.63 7.55
CA HIS A 167 -3.67 22.33 6.77
C HIS A 167 -3.34 23.80 6.59
N ALA A 168 -2.94 24.51 7.65
CA ALA A 168 -2.53 25.91 7.56
C ALA A 168 -1.29 26.07 6.66
N GLY A 169 -0.29 25.19 6.82
CA GLY A 169 0.96 25.22 6.07
C GLY A 169 0.83 24.85 4.58
N ILE A 170 -0.26 24.19 4.17
CA ILE A 170 -0.55 23.87 2.77
C ILE A 170 -1.54 24.85 2.17
N LEU A 171 -2.70 25.06 2.82
CA LEU A 171 -3.81 25.80 2.23
C LEU A 171 -3.54 27.31 2.13
N LEU A 172 -2.91 27.92 3.15
CA LEU A 172 -2.66 29.36 3.12
C LEU A 172 -1.61 29.74 2.05
N PRO A 173 -0.46 29.05 1.92
CA PRO A 173 0.49 29.35 0.86
C PRO A 173 -0.06 29.09 -0.54
N VAL A 174 -0.82 28.00 -0.73
CA VAL A 174 -1.45 27.71 -2.03
C VAL A 174 -2.49 28.77 -2.37
N GLY A 175 -3.35 29.13 -1.41
CA GLY A 175 -4.34 30.20 -1.55
C GLY A 175 -3.71 31.55 -1.92
N TRP A 176 -2.60 31.90 -1.27
CA TRP A 176 -1.84 33.11 -1.59
C TRP A 176 -1.23 33.03 -3.00
N LEU A 177 -0.62 31.91 -3.37
CA LEU A 177 0.01 31.70 -4.68
C LEU A 177 -0.98 31.83 -5.84
N VAL A 178 -2.21 31.33 -5.67
CA VAL A 178 -3.25 31.42 -6.72
C VAL A 178 -4.08 32.70 -6.64
N GLY A 179 -3.84 33.56 -5.65
CA GLY A 179 -4.56 34.82 -5.45
C GLY A 179 -5.99 34.66 -4.93
N ASP A 180 -6.36 33.49 -4.38
CA ASP A 180 -7.71 33.15 -3.95
C ASP A 180 -7.69 32.27 -2.69
N ILE A 181 -7.38 32.90 -1.56
CA ILE A 181 -7.24 32.21 -0.27
C ILE A 181 -8.56 31.57 0.16
N TRP A 182 -9.67 32.30 0.03
CA TRP A 182 -10.99 31.79 0.42
C TRP A 182 -11.46 30.65 -0.47
N GLY A 183 -11.24 30.75 -1.79
CA GLY A 183 -11.53 29.66 -2.71
C GLY A 183 -10.73 28.39 -2.40
N VAL A 184 -9.44 28.51 -2.07
CA VAL A 184 -8.63 27.35 -1.68
C VAL A 184 -9.04 26.79 -0.32
N LEU A 185 -9.40 27.61 0.66
CA LEU A 185 -9.89 27.14 1.96
C LEU A 185 -11.23 26.39 1.83
N LEU A 186 -12.15 26.91 1.02
CA LEU A 186 -13.47 26.30 0.82
C LEU A 186 -13.39 25.05 -0.08
N LEU A 187 -12.75 25.14 -1.25
CA LEU A 187 -12.64 24.02 -2.18
C LEU A 187 -11.54 23.02 -1.75
N GLY A 188 -10.29 23.48 -1.66
CA GLY A 188 -9.12 22.66 -1.31
C GLY A 188 -9.07 22.21 0.14
N GLY A 189 -9.68 22.96 1.06
CA GLY A 189 -9.90 22.56 2.44
C GLY A 189 -11.14 21.71 2.58
N LEU A 190 -12.32 22.34 2.56
CA LEU A 190 -13.58 21.75 3.01
C LEU A 190 -14.20 20.75 2.00
N VAL A 191 -14.41 21.14 0.74
CA VAL A 191 -14.96 20.22 -0.30
C VAL A 191 -14.05 19.03 -0.49
N ARG A 192 -12.74 19.27 -0.58
CA ARG A 192 -11.77 18.22 -0.77
C ARG A 192 -11.69 17.25 0.42
N LEU A 193 -11.91 17.69 1.67
CA LEU A 193 -12.07 16.76 2.81
C LEU A 193 -13.25 15.82 2.58
N PHE A 194 -14.41 16.38 2.27
CA PHE A 194 -15.63 15.62 2.01
C PHE A 194 -15.42 14.59 0.90
N LEU A 195 -14.90 15.01 -0.26
CA LEU A 195 -14.61 14.12 -1.38
C LEU A 195 -13.59 13.05 -1.00
N SER A 196 -12.49 13.44 -0.34
CA SER A 196 -11.44 12.51 0.07
C SER A 196 -11.97 11.41 0.99
N HIS A 197 -12.82 11.76 1.97
CA HIS A 197 -13.42 10.81 2.89
C HIS A 197 -14.35 9.83 2.16
N HIS A 198 -15.31 10.33 1.39
CA HIS A 198 -16.27 9.46 0.70
C HIS A 198 -15.61 8.55 -0.34
N VAL A 199 -14.58 9.06 -1.04
CA VAL A 199 -13.76 8.24 -1.94
C VAL A 199 -13.10 7.08 -1.19
N THR A 200 -12.45 7.35 -0.05
CA THR A 200 -11.88 6.26 0.77
C THR A 200 -12.96 5.31 1.26
N PHE A 201 -14.10 5.81 1.71
CA PHE A 201 -15.19 5.00 2.23
C PHE A 201 -15.84 4.10 1.18
N PHE A 202 -15.77 4.46 -0.11
CA PHE A 202 -16.18 3.57 -1.20
C PHE A 202 -15.31 2.31 -1.33
N ILE A 203 -14.08 2.32 -0.81
CA ILE A 203 -13.24 1.12 -0.76
C ILE A 203 -13.91 0.10 0.18
N ASN A 204 -14.34 0.52 1.37
CA ASN A 204 -14.98 -0.36 2.33
C ASN A 204 -16.38 -0.80 1.87
N SER A 205 -17.10 0.05 1.13
CA SER A 205 -18.46 -0.22 0.70
C SER A 205 -18.58 -0.73 -0.74
N LEU A 206 -18.40 0.12 -1.74
CA LEU A 206 -18.61 -0.22 -3.14
C LEU A 206 -17.62 -1.27 -3.65
N CYS A 207 -16.35 -1.26 -3.23
CA CYS A 207 -15.42 -2.31 -3.63
C CYS A 207 -15.75 -3.68 -3.01
N HIS A 208 -16.67 -3.76 -2.04
CA HIS A 208 -17.21 -5.01 -1.52
C HIS A 208 -18.59 -5.37 -2.09
N MET A 209 -19.12 -4.59 -3.04
CA MET A 209 -20.45 -4.81 -3.63
C MET A 209 -20.45 -4.82 -5.16
N TRP A 210 -19.67 -3.96 -5.80
CA TRP A 210 -19.75 -3.69 -7.25
C TRP A 210 -18.41 -3.90 -7.96
N GLY A 211 -18.36 -4.89 -8.84
CA GLY A 211 -17.16 -5.25 -9.61
C GLY A 211 -17.06 -6.75 -9.84
N LYS A 212 -15.86 -7.24 -10.19
CA LYS A 212 -15.57 -8.64 -10.48
C LYS A 212 -14.71 -9.26 -9.38
N ARG A 213 -14.69 -10.60 -9.27
CA ARG A 213 -13.78 -11.33 -8.38
C ARG A 213 -12.81 -12.22 -9.16
N PRO A 214 -11.86 -11.62 -9.90
CA PRO A 214 -10.99 -12.37 -10.79
C PRO A 214 -9.99 -13.28 -10.07
N TYR A 215 -9.66 -13.08 -8.79
CA TYR A 215 -8.58 -13.80 -8.11
C TYR A 215 -9.03 -14.70 -6.97
N THR A 216 -10.10 -14.35 -6.26
CA THR A 216 -10.67 -15.16 -5.17
C THR A 216 -12.13 -14.80 -4.93
N ASP A 217 -12.94 -15.74 -4.46
CA ASP A 217 -14.28 -15.48 -3.94
C ASP A 217 -14.45 -15.83 -2.46
N GLU A 218 -13.35 -16.03 -1.73
CA GLU A 218 -13.32 -16.27 -0.27
C GLU A 218 -13.88 -15.11 0.56
N ASN A 219 -13.86 -13.89 0.00
CA ASN A 219 -14.43 -12.71 0.61
C ASN A 219 -15.16 -11.86 -0.43
N THR A 220 -15.77 -10.77 0.03
CA THR A 220 -16.65 -9.94 -0.77
C THR A 220 -15.94 -8.92 -1.66
N ALA A 221 -14.63 -8.71 -1.50
CA ALA A 221 -13.88 -7.71 -2.23
C ALA A 221 -13.91 -7.96 -3.75
N ARG A 222 -14.02 -6.88 -4.52
CA ARG A 222 -14.20 -6.86 -5.97
C ARG A 222 -13.25 -5.87 -6.63
N ASP A 223 -12.80 -6.22 -7.82
CA ASP A 223 -12.07 -5.34 -8.72
C ASP A 223 -13.05 -4.50 -9.55
N ASN A 224 -12.81 -3.20 -9.59
CA ASN A 224 -13.59 -2.25 -10.37
C ASN A 224 -12.73 -1.09 -10.89
N PHE A 225 -12.69 -0.91 -12.20
CA PHE A 225 -11.89 0.13 -12.86
C PHE A 225 -12.38 1.55 -12.54
N ILE A 226 -13.69 1.78 -12.50
CA ILE A 226 -14.26 3.10 -12.20
C ILE A 226 -13.92 3.48 -10.77
N LEU A 227 -14.08 2.55 -9.82
CA LEU A 227 -13.66 2.77 -8.45
C LEU A 227 -12.15 2.99 -8.37
N ALA A 228 -11.33 2.27 -9.15
CA ALA A 228 -9.88 2.49 -9.15
C ALA A 228 -9.49 3.91 -9.57
N ILE A 229 -10.23 4.54 -10.49
CA ILE A 229 -10.03 5.96 -10.84
C ILE A 229 -10.35 6.86 -9.63
N LEU A 230 -11.55 6.68 -9.05
CA LEU A 230 -11.99 7.49 -7.91
C LEU A 230 -11.04 7.35 -6.72
N THR A 231 -10.61 6.14 -6.42
CA THR A 231 -9.82 5.78 -5.24
C THR A 231 -8.32 5.71 -5.50
N TRP A 232 -7.82 6.34 -6.56
CA TRP A 232 -6.37 6.46 -6.83
C TRP A 232 -5.61 5.11 -6.89
N GLY A 233 -6.29 4.09 -7.43
CA GLY A 233 -5.75 2.73 -7.64
C GLY A 233 -6.27 1.67 -6.67
N GLU A 234 -7.00 2.07 -5.62
CA GLU A 234 -7.49 1.13 -4.58
C GLU A 234 -8.72 0.29 -4.99
N GLY A 235 -9.28 0.54 -6.17
CA GLY A 235 -10.47 -0.17 -6.67
C GLY A 235 -10.21 -1.59 -7.17
N TYR A 236 -8.95 -2.03 -7.29
CA TYR A 236 -8.60 -3.44 -7.54
C TYR A 236 -8.56 -4.22 -6.23
N HIS A 237 -9.69 -4.22 -5.53
CA HIS A 237 -9.77 -4.65 -4.15
C HIS A 237 -9.77 -6.18 -4.00
N ASN A 238 -10.27 -6.92 -5.00
CA ASN A 238 -10.20 -8.38 -4.99
C ASN A 238 -8.75 -8.86 -5.07
N TYR A 239 -7.94 -8.26 -5.96
CA TYR A 239 -6.50 -8.54 -6.02
C TYR A 239 -5.82 -8.21 -4.68
N HIS A 240 -6.12 -7.02 -4.15
CA HIS A 240 -5.52 -6.53 -2.94
C HIS A 240 -5.78 -7.47 -1.74
N HIS A 241 -7.01 -7.96 -1.57
CA HIS A 241 -7.34 -8.83 -0.42
C HIS A 241 -6.62 -10.18 -0.43
N ILE A 242 -6.45 -10.82 -1.59
CA ILE A 242 -5.69 -12.07 -1.69
C ILE A 242 -4.16 -11.84 -1.63
N PHE A 243 -3.68 -10.72 -2.19
CA PHE A 243 -2.25 -10.45 -2.37
C PHE A 243 -1.82 -9.15 -1.67
N GLN A 244 -2.29 -8.94 -0.45
CA GLN A 244 -2.19 -7.67 0.30
C GLN A 244 -0.77 -7.13 0.50
N TYR A 245 0.26 -7.96 0.37
CA TYR A 245 1.66 -7.58 0.51
C TYR A 245 2.32 -7.16 -0.82
N ASP A 246 1.65 -7.21 -1.97
CA ASP A 246 2.14 -6.57 -3.20
C ASP A 246 2.04 -5.04 -3.07
N TYR A 247 3.07 -4.32 -3.51
CA TYR A 247 3.02 -2.86 -3.52
C TYR A 247 2.08 -2.29 -4.61
N ARG A 248 1.55 -3.14 -5.50
CA ARG A 248 0.58 -2.79 -6.54
C ARG A 248 -0.78 -3.35 -6.18
N ASN A 249 -1.82 -2.56 -6.38
CA ASN A 249 -3.17 -3.10 -6.49
C ASN A 249 -3.51 -3.34 -7.97
N GLY A 250 -3.20 -2.36 -8.83
CA GLY A 250 -3.30 -2.52 -10.28
C GLY A 250 -2.09 -3.27 -10.83
N VAL A 251 -2.11 -4.61 -10.75
CA VAL A 251 -0.96 -5.45 -11.13
C VAL A 251 -0.65 -5.45 -12.64
N LYS A 252 -1.65 -5.27 -13.49
CA LYS A 252 -1.49 -5.18 -14.95
C LYS A 252 -0.93 -3.80 -15.31
N TRP A 253 -0.11 -3.74 -16.37
CA TRP A 253 0.59 -2.50 -16.74
C TRP A 253 -0.39 -1.36 -17.10
N TRP A 254 -1.53 -1.69 -17.70
CA TRP A 254 -2.58 -0.76 -18.13
C TRP A 254 -3.58 -0.39 -17.01
N GLN A 255 -3.58 -1.11 -15.88
CA GLN A 255 -4.49 -0.81 -14.77
C GLN A 255 -4.13 0.54 -14.14
N TYR A 256 -5.13 1.40 -13.89
CA TYR A 256 -4.90 2.72 -13.31
C TYR A 256 -4.56 2.58 -11.82
N ASP A 257 -3.33 2.88 -11.45
CA ASP A 257 -2.86 2.84 -10.07
C ASP A 257 -1.73 3.87 -9.91
N PRO A 258 -2.04 5.16 -9.74
CA PRO A 258 -1.04 6.22 -9.60
C PRO A 258 -0.10 5.97 -8.41
N THR A 259 -0.60 5.32 -7.37
CA THR A 259 0.17 4.93 -6.19
C THR A 259 1.32 3.99 -6.56
N LYS A 260 1.11 2.99 -7.44
CA LYS A 260 2.20 2.11 -7.87
C LYS A 260 3.30 2.87 -8.61
N TRP A 261 2.93 3.84 -9.44
CA TRP A 261 3.89 4.63 -10.19
C TRP A 261 4.67 5.56 -9.27
N LEU A 262 4.02 6.18 -8.28
CA LEU A 262 4.67 6.97 -7.25
C LEU A 262 5.73 6.15 -6.48
N ILE A 263 5.35 4.95 -6.00
CA ILE A 263 6.27 4.08 -5.24
C ILE A 263 7.42 3.59 -6.14
N TRP A 264 7.12 3.19 -7.39
CA TRP A 264 8.15 2.77 -8.34
C TRP A 264 9.14 3.89 -8.67
N THR A 265 8.67 5.10 -8.93
CA THR A 265 9.52 6.27 -9.19
C THR A 265 10.35 6.60 -7.96
N SER A 266 9.76 6.56 -6.76
CA SER A 266 10.49 6.74 -5.50
C SER A 266 11.61 5.71 -5.34
N ALA A 267 11.40 4.47 -5.79
CA ALA A 267 12.44 3.45 -5.77
C ALA A 267 13.57 3.72 -6.76
N LYS A 268 13.24 4.23 -7.96
CA LYS A 268 14.24 4.68 -8.94
C LYS A 268 15.09 5.85 -8.45
N LEU A 269 14.53 6.71 -7.60
CA LEU A 269 15.22 7.81 -6.96
C LEU A 269 15.96 7.40 -5.67
N GLY A 270 15.95 6.11 -5.30
CA GLY A 270 16.58 5.61 -4.07
C GLY A 270 15.86 5.99 -2.76
N LEU A 271 14.65 6.54 -2.85
CA LEU A 271 13.81 6.90 -1.69
C LEU A 271 12.96 5.73 -1.18
N ALA A 272 12.75 4.71 -2.01
CA ALA A 272 12.08 3.47 -1.64
C ALA A 272 12.92 2.24 -2.04
N LYS A 273 12.78 1.15 -1.29
CA LYS A 273 13.48 -0.11 -1.54
C LYS A 273 12.60 -1.31 -1.15
N ASN A 274 13.04 -2.52 -1.51
CA ASN A 274 12.36 -3.77 -1.16
C ASN A 274 10.87 -3.81 -1.55
N LEU A 275 10.55 -3.31 -2.76
CA LEU A 275 9.19 -3.33 -3.30
C LEU A 275 8.75 -4.79 -3.50
N ARG A 276 7.82 -5.24 -2.65
CA ARG A 276 7.28 -6.60 -2.66
C ARG A 276 6.36 -6.78 -3.86
N ARG A 277 6.55 -7.86 -4.61
CA ARG A 277 5.73 -8.22 -5.76
C ARG A 277 5.38 -9.69 -5.69
N ILE A 278 4.12 -10.02 -5.96
CA ILE A 278 3.73 -11.41 -6.16
C ILE A 278 4.33 -11.90 -7.47
N PRO A 279 4.92 -13.11 -7.50
CA PRO A 279 5.33 -13.75 -8.74
C PRO A 279 4.15 -13.82 -9.72
N SER A 280 4.38 -13.47 -10.99
CA SER A 280 3.34 -13.45 -12.03
C SER A 280 2.55 -14.76 -12.12
N PHE A 281 3.24 -15.86 -11.88
CA PHE A 281 2.68 -17.19 -11.80
C PHE A 281 1.58 -17.36 -10.74
N ASN A 282 1.80 -16.89 -9.50
CA ASN A 282 0.80 -17.03 -8.43
C ASN A 282 -0.47 -16.24 -8.79
N ILE A 283 -0.30 -15.08 -9.43
CA ILE A 283 -1.40 -14.24 -9.90
C ILE A 283 -2.18 -14.96 -11.01
N GLN A 284 -1.48 -15.51 -12.00
CA GLN A 284 -2.11 -16.25 -13.10
C GLN A 284 -2.80 -17.53 -12.62
N LYS A 285 -2.23 -18.23 -11.66
CA LYS A 285 -2.84 -19.39 -11.01
C LYS A 285 -4.19 -19.02 -10.37
N ALA A 286 -4.22 -17.95 -9.58
CA ALA A 286 -5.45 -17.47 -8.94
C ALA A 286 -6.49 -17.02 -9.98
N GLU A 287 -6.07 -16.26 -11.00
CA GLU A 287 -6.97 -15.80 -12.07
C GLU A 287 -7.56 -16.96 -12.87
N LEU A 288 -6.77 -17.99 -13.17
CA LEU A 288 -7.24 -19.15 -13.92
C LEU A 288 -8.14 -20.06 -13.08
N ALA A 289 -7.82 -20.25 -11.79
CA ALA A 289 -8.67 -21.02 -10.89
C ALA A 289 -10.10 -20.44 -10.81
N MET A 290 -10.22 -19.11 -10.69
CA MET A 290 -11.53 -18.45 -10.70
C MET A 290 -12.23 -18.55 -12.06
N LYS A 291 -11.50 -18.47 -13.18
CA LYS A 291 -12.09 -18.69 -14.51
C LYS A 291 -12.66 -20.10 -14.68
N PHE A 292 -11.96 -21.13 -14.24
CA PHE A 292 -12.47 -22.50 -14.26
C PHE A 292 -13.71 -22.64 -13.37
N LYS A 293 -13.67 -22.09 -12.16
CA LYS A 293 -14.81 -22.09 -11.24
C LYS A 293 -16.05 -21.42 -11.86
N TYR A 294 -15.89 -20.28 -12.53
CA TYR A 294 -17.00 -19.62 -13.22
C TYR A 294 -17.48 -20.41 -14.44
N ALA A 295 -16.58 -21.02 -15.22
CA ALA A 295 -16.96 -21.87 -16.33
C ALA A 295 -17.79 -23.09 -15.88
N GLU A 296 -17.44 -23.71 -14.76
CA GLU A 296 -18.22 -24.79 -14.16
C GLU A 296 -19.61 -24.33 -13.70
N GLN A 297 -19.70 -23.13 -13.10
CA GLN A 297 -20.97 -22.53 -12.68
C GLN A 297 -21.85 -22.18 -13.88
N ASP A 298 -21.28 -21.56 -14.91
CA ASP A 298 -22.01 -21.19 -16.13
C ASP A 298 -22.52 -22.44 -16.86
N LEU A 299 -21.73 -23.52 -16.93
CA LEU A 299 -22.18 -24.80 -17.48
C LEU A 299 -23.33 -25.42 -16.69
N ALA A 300 -23.35 -25.23 -15.36
CA ALA A 300 -24.45 -25.72 -14.54
C ALA A 300 -25.77 -24.96 -14.75
N ILE A 301 -25.70 -23.68 -15.15
CA ILE A 301 -26.87 -22.80 -15.33
C ILE A 301 -27.37 -22.78 -16.78
N TYR A 302 -26.45 -22.62 -17.74
CA TYR A 302 -26.76 -22.34 -19.15
C TYR A 302 -26.46 -23.52 -20.09
N GLY A 303 -26.01 -24.66 -19.57
CA GLY A 303 -25.83 -25.87 -20.35
C GLY A 303 -27.18 -26.38 -20.87
N HIS A 304 -27.54 -26.01 -22.10
CA HIS A 304 -28.69 -26.57 -22.79
C HIS A 304 -28.43 -28.06 -23.11
N ASP A 305 -29.27 -28.91 -22.53
CA ASP A 305 -29.55 -30.33 -22.76
C ASP A 305 -28.72 -31.08 -23.83
N VAL A 306 -27.61 -31.73 -23.41
CA VAL A 306 -27.15 -33.05 -23.90
C VAL A 306 -26.32 -33.70 -22.78
N ASN A 307 -26.85 -34.75 -22.13
CA ASN A 307 -26.22 -35.43 -20.98
C ASN A 307 -24.78 -35.94 -21.22
N THR A 308 -24.35 -36.12 -22.46
CA THR A 308 -22.99 -36.54 -22.84
C THR A 308 -22.01 -35.37 -23.03
N ASP A 309 -22.46 -34.25 -23.61
CA ASP A 309 -21.59 -33.10 -23.89
C ASP A 309 -21.26 -32.31 -22.62
N ILE A 310 -22.19 -32.28 -21.66
CA ILE A 310 -21.95 -31.68 -20.34
C ILE A 310 -20.90 -32.48 -19.56
N ALA A 311 -21.00 -33.82 -19.58
CA ALA A 311 -20.02 -34.69 -18.93
C ALA A 311 -18.64 -34.54 -19.59
N GLN A 312 -18.58 -34.53 -20.92
CA GLN A 312 -17.34 -34.31 -21.67
C GLN A 312 -16.76 -32.91 -21.44
N MET A 313 -17.58 -31.86 -21.38
CA MET A 313 -17.10 -30.50 -21.14
C MET A 313 -16.60 -30.32 -19.70
N LYS A 314 -17.32 -30.84 -18.70
CA LYS A 314 -16.85 -30.87 -17.31
C LYS A 314 -15.55 -31.67 -17.18
N GLN A 315 -15.48 -32.83 -17.83
CA GLN A 315 -14.27 -33.65 -17.85
C GLN A 315 -13.11 -32.91 -18.53
N ARG A 316 -13.37 -32.20 -19.63
CA ARG A 316 -12.36 -31.40 -20.34
C ARG A 316 -11.88 -30.23 -19.49
N ILE A 317 -12.79 -29.52 -18.81
CA ILE A 317 -12.44 -28.47 -17.85
C ILE A 317 -11.58 -29.03 -16.71
N ALA A 318 -11.96 -30.17 -16.13
CA ALA A 318 -11.20 -30.82 -15.07
C ALA A 318 -9.81 -31.26 -15.56
N GLN A 319 -9.72 -31.82 -16.78
CA GLN A 319 -8.45 -32.21 -17.40
C GLN A 319 -7.56 -31.00 -17.68
N GLU A 320 -8.10 -29.91 -18.22
CA GLU A 320 -7.35 -28.66 -18.45
C GLU A 320 -6.89 -28.04 -17.13
N TYR A 321 -7.71 -28.10 -16.08
CA TYR A 321 -7.34 -27.64 -14.73
C TYR A 321 -6.21 -28.49 -14.13
N GLU A 322 -6.25 -29.81 -14.30
CA GLU A 322 -5.22 -30.74 -13.82
C GLU A 322 -3.91 -30.57 -14.60
N ALA A 323 -3.97 -30.53 -15.93
CA ALA A 323 -2.83 -30.28 -16.81
C ALA A 323 -2.18 -28.93 -16.50
N PHE A 324 -3.00 -27.89 -16.26
CA PHE A 324 -2.52 -26.60 -15.82
C PHE A 324 -1.85 -26.69 -14.44
N THR A 325 -2.46 -27.37 -13.47
CA THR A 325 -1.88 -27.53 -12.12
C THR A 325 -0.55 -28.28 -12.14
N LEU A 326 -0.41 -29.29 -13.00
CA LEU A 326 0.86 -29.99 -13.24
C LEU A 326 1.91 -29.05 -13.85
N THR A 327 1.56 -28.36 -14.93
CA THR A 327 2.42 -27.34 -15.56
C THR A 327 2.87 -26.29 -14.54
N LEU A 328 1.95 -25.92 -13.65
CA LEU A 328 2.25 -24.95 -12.60
C LEU A 328 3.29 -25.51 -11.61
N ASN A 329 3.11 -26.73 -11.14
CA ASN A 329 4.04 -27.37 -10.21
C ASN A 329 5.43 -27.54 -10.83
N ASP A 330 5.52 -27.88 -12.11
CA ASP A 330 6.80 -28.01 -12.82
C ASP A 330 7.52 -26.66 -12.95
N TRP A 331 6.79 -25.59 -13.26
CA TRP A 331 7.37 -24.24 -13.25
C TRP A 331 7.87 -23.83 -11.86
N ALA A 332 7.14 -24.16 -10.80
CA ALA A 332 7.56 -23.88 -9.42
C ALA A 332 8.87 -24.60 -9.07
N LYS A 333 9.01 -25.87 -9.46
CA LYS A 333 10.27 -26.63 -9.32
C LYS A 333 11.40 -25.99 -10.11
N LEU A 334 11.17 -25.59 -11.36
CA LEU A 334 12.18 -24.91 -12.18
C LEU A 334 12.62 -23.58 -11.55
N LYS A 335 11.70 -22.82 -10.96
CA LYS A 335 12.05 -21.58 -10.24
C LYS A 335 12.85 -21.83 -8.98
N GLU A 336 12.53 -22.87 -8.22
CA GLU A 336 13.32 -23.28 -7.07
C GLU A 336 14.74 -23.68 -7.50
N GLN A 337 14.86 -24.48 -8.56
CA GLN A 337 16.16 -24.86 -9.14
C GLN A 337 16.94 -23.62 -9.61
N GLU A 338 16.30 -22.67 -10.30
CA GLU A 338 16.94 -21.41 -10.71
C GLU A 338 17.46 -20.62 -9.50
N LEU A 339 16.67 -20.53 -8.42
CA LEU A 339 17.08 -19.84 -7.20
C LEU A 339 18.25 -20.54 -6.51
N GLN A 340 18.22 -21.88 -6.43
CA GLN A 340 19.31 -22.67 -5.87
C GLN A 340 20.59 -22.52 -6.70
N ALA A 341 20.48 -22.58 -8.03
CA ALA A 341 21.62 -22.36 -8.93
C ALA A 341 22.22 -20.96 -8.78
N LYS A 342 21.39 -19.91 -8.67
CA LYS A 342 21.87 -18.54 -8.41
C LYS A 342 22.57 -18.41 -7.07
N LYS A 343 22.05 -19.05 -6.01
CA LYS A 343 22.70 -19.08 -4.69
C LYS A 343 24.06 -19.77 -4.75
N ALA A 344 24.13 -20.93 -5.42
CA ALA A 344 25.38 -21.67 -5.60
C ALA A 344 26.43 -20.85 -6.37
N ALA A 345 26.04 -20.24 -7.50
CA ALA A 345 26.92 -19.39 -8.28
C ALA A 345 27.44 -18.17 -7.50
N MET A 346 26.61 -17.59 -6.62
CA MET A 346 27.03 -16.49 -5.76
C MET A 346 28.01 -16.94 -4.67
N ALA A 347 27.76 -18.10 -4.04
CA ALA A 347 28.68 -18.68 -3.07
C ALA A 347 30.04 -19.00 -3.70
N GLU A 348 30.05 -19.53 -4.92
CA GLU A 348 31.26 -19.82 -5.67
C GLU A 348 32.05 -18.55 -6.01
N LYS A 349 31.37 -17.49 -6.47
CA LYS A 349 32.00 -16.17 -6.69
C LYS A 349 32.63 -15.61 -5.41
N ILE A 350 31.94 -15.73 -4.27
CA ILE A 350 32.49 -15.29 -2.98
C ILE A 350 33.74 -16.09 -2.62
N HIS A 351 33.72 -17.42 -2.80
CA HIS A 351 34.86 -18.28 -2.53
C HIS A 351 36.06 -17.97 -3.43
N GLN A 352 35.83 -17.75 -4.73
CA GLN A 352 36.88 -17.33 -5.67
C GLN A 352 37.49 -15.98 -5.28
N MET A 353 36.67 -15.02 -4.84
CA MET A 353 37.13 -13.71 -4.41
C MET A 353 37.94 -13.77 -3.10
N ASP A 354 37.52 -14.59 -2.13
CA ASP A 354 38.27 -14.82 -0.89
C ASP A 354 39.64 -15.47 -1.17
N HIS A 355 39.69 -16.47 -2.04
CA HIS A 355 40.94 -17.11 -2.45
C HIS A 355 41.87 -16.09 -3.13
N LYS A 356 41.35 -15.27 -4.06
CA LYS A 356 42.13 -14.24 -4.73
C LYS A 356 42.69 -13.23 -3.73
N LEU A 357 41.87 -12.73 -2.80
CA LEU A 357 42.32 -11.81 -1.76
C LEU A 357 43.43 -12.41 -0.89
N LYS A 358 43.31 -13.67 -0.48
CA LYS A 358 44.37 -14.37 0.28
C LYS A 358 45.69 -14.44 -0.48
N VAL A 359 45.65 -14.77 -1.77
CA VAL A 359 46.85 -14.79 -2.63
C VAL A 359 47.45 -13.39 -2.75
N ASP A 360 46.61 -12.37 -2.97
CA ASP A 360 47.06 -10.98 -3.08
C ASP A 360 47.71 -10.49 -1.77
N PHE A 361 47.15 -10.86 -0.61
CA PHE A 361 47.73 -10.57 0.72
C PHE A 361 49.09 -11.27 0.90
N GLN A 362 49.21 -12.55 0.57
CA GLN A 362 50.48 -13.29 0.67
C GLN A 362 51.58 -12.67 -0.21
N LEU A 363 51.25 -12.25 -1.44
CA LEU A 363 52.18 -11.54 -2.32
C LEU A 363 52.61 -10.19 -1.76
N LEU A 364 51.71 -9.50 -1.05
CA LEU A 364 52.00 -8.25 -0.36
C LEU A 364 52.95 -8.47 0.81
N GLU A 365 52.70 -9.48 1.64
CA GLU A 365 53.58 -9.87 2.74
C GLU A 365 54.98 -10.26 2.24
N HIS A 366 55.08 -11.04 1.16
CA HIS A 366 56.37 -11.40 0.58
C HIS A 366 57.13 -10.18 0.04
N ARG A 367 56.43 -9.23 -0.60
CA ARG A 367 57.06 -7.97 -1.05
C ARG A 367 57.56 -7.14 0.13
N LEU A 368 56.78 -7.03 1.20
CA LEU A 368 57.18 -6.32 2.42
C LEU A 368 58.40 -6.97 3.08
N ALA A 369 58.44 -8.31 3.16
CA ALA A 369 59.58 -9.05 3.68
C ALA A 369 60.85 -8.79 2.85
N HIS A 370 60.72 -8.81 1.53
CA HIS A 370 61.84 -8.49 0.62
C HIS A 370 62.32 -7.04 0.79
N HIS A 371 61.40 -6.07 0.86
CA HIS A 371 61.76 -4.67 1.12
C HIS A 371 62.47 -4.49 2.46
N ARG A 372 62.05 -5.21 3.50
CA ARG A 372 62.71 -5.22 4.81
C ARG A 372 64.15 -5.75 4.70
N GLU A 373 64.36 -6.86 4.01
CA GLU A 373 65.68 -7.44 3.80
C GLU A 373 66.61 -6.51 3.00
N CYS A 374 66.09 -5.87 1.95
CA CYS A 374 66.81 -4.84 1.20
C CYS A 374 67.21 -3.66 2.11
N LEU A 375 66.29 -3.19 2.96
CA LEU A 375 66.54 -2.11 3.89
C LEU A 375 67.59 -2.50 4.95
N GLU A 376 67.50 -3.69 5.53
CA GLU A 376 68.51 -4.21 6.47
C GLU A 376 69.89 -4.30 5.84
N THR A 377 69.97 -4.74 4.59
CA THR A 377 71.22 -4.79 3.82
C THR A 377 71.77 -3.39 3.56
N LEU A 378 70.91 -2.44 3.16
CA LEU A 378 71.30 -1.04 2.98
C LEU A 378 71.83 -0.44 4.28
N VAL A 379 71.11 -0.63 5.41
CA VAL A 379 71.50 -0.14 6.73
C VAL A 379 72.82 -0.74 7.21
N ARG A 380 73.06 -2.04 6.96
CA ARG A 380 74.36 -2.69 7.27
C ARG A 380 75.51 -2.10 6.46
N ASN A 381 75.25 -1.66 5.23
CA ASN A 381 76.25 -1.07 4.35
C ASN A 381 76.48 0.44 4.57
N ILE A 382 75.72 1.09 5.47
CA ILE A 382 75.99 2.46 5.90
C ILE A 382 77.28 2.44 6.73
N LYS A 383 78.35 3.06 6.20
CA LYS A 383 79.56 3.36 6.98
C LYS A 383 79.18 4.27 8.15
N LYS A 384 79.25 3.74 9.38
CA LYS A 384 79.14 4.54 10.61
C LYS A 384 80.43 5.34 10.79
N ALA A 385 80.50 6.53 10.18
CA ALA A 385 81.51 7.52 10.56
C ALA A 385 81.00 8.26 11.82
N PRO A 386 81.83 8.47 12.84
CA PRO A 386 81.42 9.28 13.99
C PRO A 386 81.19 10.72 13.53
N VAL A 387 80.07 11.30 13.95
CA VAL A 387 79.83 12.74 13.82
C VAL A 387 80.75 13.42 14.83
N SER A 388 81.76 14.13 14.36
CA SER A 388 82.57 15.03 15.20
C SER A 388 81.73 16.26 15.53
N GLU A 389 81.64 16.59 16.82
CA GLU A 389 81.09 17.85 17.34
C GLU A 389 81.83 19.09 16.80
#